data_AF-A0A945DXW4-F1
#
_entry.id   AF-A0A945DXW4-F1
#
_cell.length_a   1.000
_cell.length_b   1.000
_cell.length_c   1.000
_cell.angle_alpha   90.00
_cell.angle_beta   90.00
_cell.angle_gamma   90.00
#
_symmetry.space_group_name_H-M   'P 1'
#
loop_
_entity.id
_entity.type
_entity.pdbx_description
1 polymer ?
#
loop_
_entity_poly.entity_id
_entity_poly.type
_entity_poly.pdbx_seq_one_letter_code
_entity_poly.pdbx_strand_id
1 'polypeptide(L)' 'MNERRTETLVVTLVTVTNLFIAFFISGIVIWALGEDPWFALKTLLYGAFGYDEGLGYTLYYTTNF' A
#
# COMPACT_ATOMS: atom_id res chain seq x y z
N MET A 1 15.40 -8.92 -26.81
CA MET A 1 14.85 -8.19 -25.64
C MET A 1 15.87 -8.35 -24.52
N ASN A 2 16.39 -7.26 -23.96
CA ASN A 2 17.51 -7.33 -23.01
C ASN A 2 17.06 -8.00 -21.70
N GLU A 3 17.76 -9.03 -21.22
CA GLU A 3 17.35 -9.85 -20.06
C GLU A 3 17.08 -8.99 -18.82
N ARG A 4 17.91 -7.96 -18.57
CA ARG A 4 17.71 -6.95 -17.51
C ARG A 4 16.36 -6.22 -17.56
N ARG A 5 15.81 -6.00 -18.76
CA ARG A 5 14.49 -5.36 -18.92
C ARG A 5 13.38 -6.29 -18.47
N THR A 6 13.49 -7.57 -18.80
CA THR A 6 12.50 -8.59 -18.40
C THR A 6 12.49 -8.77 -16.88
N GLU A 7 13.66 -8.84 -16.25
CA GLU A 7 13.77 -8.95 -14.77
C GLU A 7 13.12 -7.76 -14.06
N THR A 8 13.42 -6.54 -14.51
CA THR A 8 12.80 -5.31 -13.94
C THR A 8 11.28 -5.36 -14.09
N LEU A 9 10.76 -5.77 -15.25
CA LEU A 9 9.33 -5.90 -15.49
C LEU A 9 8.68 -6.93 -14.56
N VAL A 10 9.33 -8.08 -14.35
CA VAL A 10 8.82 -9.12 -13.44
C VAL A 10 8.79 -8.61 -12.00
N VAL A 11 9.87 -7.99 -11.52
CA VAL A 11 9.94 -7.47 -10.14
C VAL A 11 8.86 -6.41 -9.91
N THR A 12 8.72 -5.45 -10.83
CA THR A 12 7.70 -4.41 -10.73
C THR A 12 6.29 -5.00 -10.77
N LEU A 13 6.03 -5.95 -11.67
CA LEU A 13 4.72 -6.57 -11.81
C LEU A 13 4.33 -7.33 -10.54
N VAL A 14 5.22 -8.17 -10.02
CA VAL A 14 4.98 -8.92 -8.78
C VAL A 14 4.73 -7.98 -7.60
N THR A 15 5.54 -6.92 -7.47
CA THR A 15 5.41 -5.96 -6.36
C THR A 15 4.05 -5.25 -6.40
N VAL A 16 3.68 -4.71 -7.57
CA VAL A 16 2.43 -3.97 -7.75
C VAL A 16 1.23 -4.90 -7.61
N THR A 17 1.26 -6.09 -8.21
CA THR A 17 0.19 -7.08 -8.10
C THR A 17 -0.02 -7.53 -6.66
N ASN A 18 1.06 -7.78 -5.91
CA ASN A 18 0.94 -8.17 -4.50
C ASN A 18 0.29 -7.06 -3.67
N LEU A 19 0.67 -5.80 -3.90
CA LEU A 19 0.08 -4.66 -3.22
C LEU A 19 -1.42 -4.54 -3.54
N PHE A 20 -1.82 -4.67 -4.82
CA PHE A 20 -3.22 -4.63 -5.21
C PHE A 20 -4.05 -5.76 -4.59
N ILE A 21 -3.52 -6.99 -4.60
CA ILE A 21 -4.19 -8.13 -3.97
C ILE A 21 -4.33 -7.90 -2.47
N ALA A 22 -3.29 -7.41 -1.79
CA ALA A 22 -3.36 -7.08 -0.37
C ALA A 22 -4.47 -6.05 -0.07
N PHE A 23 -4.51 -4.93 -0.81
CA PHE A 23 -5.57 -3.94 -0.65
C PHE A 23 -6.97 -4.52 -0.92
N PHE A 24 -7.11 -5.34 -1.95
CA PHE A 24 -8.39 -5.94 -2.32
C PHE A 24 -8.89 -6.92 -1.26
N ILE A 25 -8.04 -7.85 -0.83
CA ILE A 25 -8.37 -8.83 0.20
C ILE A 25 -8.64 -8.16 1.54
N SER A 26 -7.82 -7.20 1.97
CA SER A 26 -8.06 -6.42 3.20
C SER A 26 -9.39 -5.68 3.14
N GLY A 27 -9.73 -5.06 2.00
CA GLY A 27 -11.02 -4.40 1.81
C GLY A 27 -12.21 -5.35 1.94
N ILE A 28 -12.11 -6.55 1.33
CA ILE A 28 -13.13 -7.60 1.48
C ILE A 28 -13.28 -8.04 2.93
N VAL A 29 -12.17 -8.24 3.64
CA VAL A 29 -12.20 -8.67 5.05
C VAL A 29 -12.87 -7.62 5.92
N ILE A 30 -12.51 -6.34 5.77
CA ILE A 30 -13.14 -5.24 6.51
C ILE A 30 -14.64 -5.19 6.23
N TRP A 31 -15.02 -5.29 4.95
CA TRP A 31 -16.42 -5.30 4.55
C TRP A 31 -17.18 -6.51 5.11
N ALA A 32 -16.58 -7.69 5.13
CA ALA A 32 -17.18 -8.91 5.69
C ALA A 32 -17.42 -8.81 7.21
N LEU A 33 -16.67 -7.95 7.91
CA LEU A 33 -16.88 -7.65 9.32
C LEU A 33 -18.01 -6.62 9.56
N GLY A 34 -18.63 -6.10 8.50
CA GLY A 34 -19.68 -5.09 8.56
C GLY A 34 -19.19 -3.65 8.64
N GLU A 35 -17.88 -3.43 8.47
CA GLU A 35 -17.25 -2.11 8.53
C GLU A 35 -17.11 -1.48 7.13
N ASP A 36 -17.01 -0.15 7.06
CA ASP A 36 -16.77 0.55 5.79
C ASP A 36 -15.26 0.53 5.42
N PRO A 37 -14.84 -0.23 4.39
CA PRO A 37 -13.44 -0.27 3.97
C PRO A 37 -12.92 1.09 3.49
N TRP A 38 -13.79 1.96 2.97
CA TRP A 38 -13.38 3.31 2.55
C TRP A 38 -13.13 4.23 3.73
N PHE A 39 -13.92 4.12 4.80
CA PHE A 39 -13.62 4.82 6.04
C PHE A 39 -12.30 4.36 6.65
N ALA A 40 -12.04 3.05 6.69
CA ALA A 40 -10.77 2.50 7.15
C ALA A 40 -9.59 2.99 6.30
N LEU A 41 -9.70 2.94 4.97
CA LEU A 41 -8.66 3.43 4.07
C LEU A 41 -8.39 4.93 4.26
N LYS A 42 -9.44 5.76 4.33
CA LYS A 42 -9.29 7.20 4.58
C LYS A 42 -8.61 7.47 5.92
N THR A 43 -8.95 6.72 6.96
CA THR A 43 -8.32 6.82 8.27
C THR A 43 -6.83 6.50 8.19
N LEU A 44 -6.44 5.43 7.49
CA LEU A 44 -5.04 5.07 7.28
C LEU A 44 -4.28 6.16 6.50
N LEU A 45 -4.87 6.66 5.40
CA LEU A 45 -4.26 7.71 4.59
C LEU A 45 -4.12 9.02 5.36
N TYR A 46 -5.11 9.38 6.16
CA TYR A 46 -5.05 10.56 7.02
C TYR A 46 -3.99 10.39 8.12
N GLY A 47 -3.87 9.20 8.72
CA GLY A 47 -2.81 8.91 9.68
C GLY A 47 -1.41 9.04 9.09
N ALA A 48 -1.24 8.64 7.81
CA ALA A 48 0.05 8.69 7.13
C ALA A 48 0.39 10.07 6.54
N PHE A 49 -0.59 10.82 6.03
CA PHE A 49 -0.35 12.02 5.23
C PHE A 49 -1.20 13.25 5.62
N GLY A 50 -2.13 13.11 6.56
CA GLY A 50 -3.14 14.14 6.86
C GLY A 50 -2.66 15.31 7.71
N TYR A 51 -1.46 15.20 8.30
CA TYR A 51 -0.86 16.23 9.16
C TYR A 51 0.67 16.12 9.15
N ASP A 52 1.35 17.22 9.52
CA ASP A 52 2.81 17.37 9.36
C ASP A 52 3.61 16.27 10.06
N GLU A 53 3.25 15.92 11.29
CA GLU A 53 3.91 14.85 12.05
C GLU A 53 3.67 13.46 11.43
N GLY A 54 2.46 13.19 10.92
CA GLY A 54 2.14 11.93 10.25
C GLY A 54 2.95 11.73 8.97
N LEU A 55 3.06 12.80 8.17
CA LEU A 55 3.91 12.80 6.98
C LEU A 55 5.39 12.62 7.36
N GLY A 56 5.86 13.34 8.37
CA GLY A 56 7.22 13.23 8.89
C GLY A 56 7.54 11.81 9.37
N TYR A 57 6.62 11.17 10.10
CA TYR A 57 6.75 9.79 10.56
C TYR A 57 6.80 8.81 9.39
N THR A 58 5.90 8.95 8.40
CA THR A 58 5.87 8.09 7.20
C THR A 58 7.18 8.17 6.42
N LEU A 59 7.70 9.38 6.19
CA LEU A 59 8.97 9.60 5.49
C LEU A 59 10.17 9.10 6.33
N TYR A 60 10.14 9.31 7.64
CA TYR A 60 11.20 8.85 8.55
C TYR A 60 11.41 7.33 8.47
N TYR A 61 10.34 6.55 8.34
CA TYR A 61 10.42 5.09 8.21
C TYR A 61 10.54 4.57 6.76
N THR A 62 10.61 5.45 5.76
CA THR A 62 10.67 5.02 4.35
C THR A 62 11.98 4.27 4.00
N THR A 63 13.08 4.54 4.71
CA THR A 63 14.40 3.94 4.43
C THR A 63 14.92 3.07 5.57
N ASN A 64 14.13 2.84 6.61
CA ASN A 64 14.57 2.03 7.77
C ASN A 64 14.32 0.55 7.44
N PHE A 65 15.39 -0.16 7.06
CA PHE A 65 15.41 -1.59 6.72
C PHE A 65 16.49 -2.31 7.51
#